data_AF-A0A183TP99-F1
#
_entry.id   AF-A0A183TP99-F1
#
_cell.length_a   1.000
_cell.length_b   1.000
_cell.length_c   1.000
_cell.angle_alpha   90.00
_cell.angle_beta   90.00
_cell.angle_gamma   90.00
#
_symmetry.space_group_name_H-M   'P 1'
#
loop_
_entity.id
_entity.type
_entity.pdbx_description
1 polymer ?
#
loop_
_entity_poly.entity_id
_entity_poly.type
_entity_poly.pdbx_seq_one_letter_code
_entity_poly.pdbx_strand_id
1 'polypeptide(L)'
;MVGSESKDVLDRENCVFIQGLPESKEHTSKEQISADLAIFQHLLNDILHSGETITVRAAFRLGKKDIEQSQNVKPRPIKIVFDNKEEA
;
A
#
# COMPACT_ATOMS: atom_id res chain seq x y z
N MET A 1 -27.79 6.47 -10.24
CA MET A 1 -26.58 6.95 -9.56
C MET A 1 -26.30 5.96 -8.44
N VAL A 2 -25.68 4.83 -8.76
CA VAL A 2 -25.51 3.69 -7.83
C VAL A 2 -24.13 3.12 -8.08
N GLY A 3 -23.33 2.94 -7.03
CA GLY A 3 -22.18 2.02 -7.06
C GLY A 3 -20.81 2.56 -6.64
N SER A 4 -20.72 3.63 -5.85
CA SER A 4 -19.42 4.07 -5.29
C SER A 4 -19.27 3.68 -3.82
N GLU A 5 -20.32 3.85 -3.01
CA GLU A 5 -20.24 3.70 -1.55
C GLU A 5 -19.88 2.28 -1.09
N SER A 6 -20.33 1.24 -1.79
CA SER A 6 -20.06 -0.16 -1.41
C SER A 6 -18.59 -0.56 -1.60
N LYS A 7 -17.91 0.01 -2.61
CA LYS A 7 -16.49 -0.30 -2.86
C LYS A 7 -15.59 0.33 -1.81
N ASP A 8 -15.83 1.60 -1.47
CA ASP A 8 -15.05 2.31 -0.45
C ASP A 8 -15.12 1.66 0.95
N VAL A 9 -16.26 1.04 1.29
CA VAL A 9 -16.42 0.29 2.54
C VAL A 9 -15.60 -1.01 2.51
N LEU A 10 -15.73 -1.81 1.44
CA LEU A 10 -14.94 -3.05 1.26
C LEU A 10 -13.43 -2.78 1.19
N ASP A 11 -13.01 -1.69 0.53
CA ASP A 11 -11.61 -1.25 0.42
C ASP A 11 -11.04 -0.73 1.75
N ARG A 12 -11.88 -0.45 2.76
CA ARG A 12 -11.44 -0.17 4.14
C ARG A 12 -11.32 -1.45 4.96
N GLU A 13 -12.14 -2.45 4.67
CA GLU A 13 -12.18 -3.73 5.37
C GLU A 13 -11.01 -4.63 4.97
N ASN A 14 -10.60 -4.62 3.69
CA ASN A 14 -9.51 -5.46 3.18
C ASN A 14 -8.26 -4.66 2.79
N CYS A 15 -7.70 -3.95 3.77
CA CYS A 15 -6.47 -3.19 3.57
C CYS A 15 -5.55 -3.23 4.77
N VAL A 16 -4.26 -3.01 4.53
CA VAL A 16 -3.24 -2.83 5.57
C VAL A 16 -2.57 -1.47 5.44
N PHE A 17 -2.19 -0.92 6.59
CA PHE A 17 -1.44 0.33 6.68
C PHE A 17 -0.05 0.02 7.20
N ILE A 18 0.98 0.32 6.40
CA ILE A 18 2.37 0.13 6.78
C ILE A 18 2.97 1.48 7.12
N GLN A 19 3.49 1.62 8.34
CA GLN A 19 4.16 2.83 8.82
C GLN A 19 5.67 2.61 8.92
N GLY A 20 6.43 3.69 8.82
CA GLY A 20 7.88 3.66 9.05
C GLY A 20 8.71 3.20 7.84
N LEU A 21 8.07 2.90 6.70
CA LEU A 21 8.80 2.62 5.46
C LEU A 21 9.44 3.89 4.90
N PRO A 22 10.75 3.86 4.57
CA PRO A 22 11.45 5.03 4.04
C PRO A 22 10.75 5.54 2.78
N GLU A 23 10.65 6.85 2.61
CA GLU A 23 10.11 7.45 1.37
C GLU A 23 11.03 7.09 0.19
N SER A 24 10.42 6.67 -0.91
CA SER A 24 11.15 6.45 -2.15
C SER A 24 11.65 7.78 -2.72
N LYS A 25 12.89 7.76 -3.23
CA LYS A 25 13.51 8.91 -3.91
C LYS A 25 12.97 9.13 -5.33
N GLU A 26 12.18 8.19 -5.83
CA GLU A 26 11.65 8.22 -7.19
C GLU A 26 10.73 9.44 -7.40
N HIS A 27 10.79 10.01 -8.60
CA HIS A 27 10.09 11.25 -8.91
C HIS A 27 8.65 11.01 -9.36
N THR A 28 8.36 9.86 -9.99
CA THR A 28 7.01 9.53 -10.44
C THR A 28 6.25 8.69 -9.40
N SER A 29 4.94 8.87 -9.34
CA SER A 29 4.09 8.06 -8.44
C SER A 29 4.18 6.57 -8.75
N LYS A 30 4.32 6.18 -10.03
CA LYS A 30 4.37 4.77 -10.44
C LYS A 30 5.63 4.08 -9.92
N GLU A 31 6.79 4.72 -10.07
CA GLU A 31 8.07 4.18 -9.59
C GLU A 31 8.13 4.14 -8.07
N GLN A 32 7.59 5.15 -7.39
CA GLN A 32 7.44 5.14 -5.93
C GLN A 32 6.63 3.94 -5.45
N ILE A 33 5.45 3.70 -6.04
CA ILE A 33 4.61 2.56 -5.67
C ILE A 33 5.28 1.22 -6.00
N SER A 34 6.00 1.13 -7.13
CA SER A 34 6.76 -0.08 -7.45
C SER A 34 7.84 -0.38 -6.40
N ALA A 35 8.56 0.65 -5.93
CA ALA A 35 9.56 0.49 -4.88
C ALA A 35 8.92 0.09 -3.54
N ASP A 36 7.79 0.72 -3.20
CA ASP A 36 7.03 0.42 -1.99
C ASP A 36 6.51 -1.03 -1.99
N LEU A 37 6.01 -1.52 -3.14
CA LEU A 37 5.57 -2.90 -3.30
C LEU A 37 6.72 -3.91 -3.23
N ALA A 38 7.91 -3.56 -3.73
CA ALA A 38 9.08 -4.42 -3.62
C ALA A 38 9.49 -4.62 -2.14
N ILE A 39 9.45 -3.55 -1.34
CA ILE A 39 9.70 -3.63 0.10
C ILE A 39 8.60 -4.48 0.77
N PHE A 40 7.34 -4.24 0.42
CA PHE A 40 6.24 -5.04 0.96
C PHE A 40 6.38 -6.52 0.65
N GLN A 41 6.77 -6.88 -0.58
CA GLN A 41 7.03 -8.27 -0.96
C GLN A 41 8.15 -8.90 -0.13
N HIS A 42 9.21 -8.14 0.17
CA HIS A 42 10.29 -8.63 1.03
C HIS A 42 9.77 -8.95 2.44
N LEU A 43 8.95 -8.05 3.02
CA LEU A 43 8.31 -8.29 4.32
C LEU A 43 7.37 -9.50 4.29
N LEU A 44 6.63 -9.71 3.21
CA LEU A 44 5.76 -10.87 3.06
C LEU A 44 6.54 -12.18 3.02
N ASN A 45 7.73 -12.22 2.43
CA ASN A 45 8.55 -13.43 2.39
C ASN A 45 8.97 -13.90 3.79
N ASP A 46 9.08 -12.99 4.76
CA ASP A 46 9.42 -13.31 6.15
C ASP A 46 8.20 -13.75 6.97
N ILE A 47 7.00 -13.35 6.57
CA ILE A 47 5.75 -13.56 7.33
C ILE A 47 4.94 -14.73 6.78
N LEU A 48 4.86 -14.86 5.46
CA LEU A 48 4.03 -15.86 4.79
C LEU A 48 4.70 -17.22 4.75
N HIS A 49 3.91 -18.26 4.96
CA HIS A 49 4.35 -19.63 4.75
C HIS A 49 4.42 -19.97 3.26
N SER A 50 5.25 -20.96 2.92
CA SER A 50 5.39 -21.43 1.55
C SER A 50 4.04 -21.86 0.97
N GLY A 51 3.61 -21.22 -0.12
CA GLY A 51 2.36 -21.50 -0.82
C GLY A 51 1.24 -20.49 -0.55
N GLU A 52 1.38 -19.60 0.42
CA GLU A 52 0.45 -18.49 0.62
C GLU A 52 0.72 -17.39 -0.43
N THR A 53 -0.33 -16.85 -1.03
CA THR A 53 -0.24 -15.79 -2.04
C THR A 53 -1.23 -14.69 -1.73
N ILE A 54 -0.74 -13.45 -1.76
CA ILE A 54 -1.55 -12.25 -1.56
C ILE A 54 -1.67 -11.52 -2.89
N THR A 55 -2.89 -11.17 -3.26
CA THR A 55 -3.16 -10.33 -4.44
C THR A 55 -3.36 -8.90 -3.98
N VAL A 56 -2.47 -7.99 -4.42
CA VAL A 56 -2.58 -6.55 -4.18
C VAL A 56 -3.36 -5.92 -5.32
N ARG A 57 -4.48 -5.26 -4.99
CA ARG A 57 -5.32 -4.54 -5.95
C ARG A 57 -4.82 -3.12 -6.17
N ALA A 58 -4.41 -2.45 -5.09
CA ALA A 58 -3.89 -1.09 -5.16
C ALA A 58 -2.92 -0.81 -4.00
N ALA A 59 -1.98 0.10 -4.22
CA ALA A 59 -1.11 0.63 -3.18
C ALA A 59 -0.86 2.11 -3.40
N PHE A 60 -0.89 2.89 -2.31
CA PHE A 60 -0.63 4.32 -2.35
C PHE A 60 -0.16 4.86 -1.01
N ARG A 61 0.71 5.88 -1.05
CA ARG A 61 1.10 6.63 0.15
C ARG A 61 0.02 7.61 0.56
N LEU A 62 -0.24 7.67 1.86
CA LEU A 62 -1.24 8.56 2.45
C LEU A 62 -0.61 9.90 2.83
N GLY A 63 -1.27 10.98 2.42
CA GLY A 63 -0.81 12.34 2.69
C GLY A 63 -0.02 12.94 1.52
N LYS A 64 0.16 14.27 1.59
CA LYS A 64 0.81 15.04 0.53
C LYS A 64 2.32 14.80 0.55
N LYS A 65 2.94 14.69 -0.63
CA LYS A 65 4.39 14.63 -0.76
C LYS A 65 4.91 16.06 -0.55
N ASP A 66 5.45 16.34 0.63
CA ASP A 66 6.15 17.60 0.86
C ASP A 66 7.50 17.52 0.14
N ILE A 67 7.71 18.41 -0.83
CA ILE A 67 8.91 18.46 -1.68
C ILE A 67 10.15 18.81 -0.84
N GLU A 68 9.94 19.47 0.31
CA GLU A 68 10.96 19.88 1.28
C GLU A 68 10.99 19.00 2.53
N GLN A 69 10.61 17.72 2.42
CA GLN A 69 10.63 16.81 3.57
C GLN A 69 12.05 16.64 4.10
N SER A 70 12.38 17.44 5.12
CA SER A 70 13.60 17.32 5.90
C SER A 70 13.69 15.91 6.48
N GLN A 71 14.91 15.43 6.69
CA GLN A 71 15.22 14.10 7.22
C GLN A 71 14.63 13.82 8.62
N ASN A 72 13.88 14.77 9.21
CA ASN A 72 13.23 14.70 10.52
C ASN A 72 11.71 14.48 10.48
N VAL A 73 11.10 14.32 9.31
CA VAL A 73 9.65 14.07 9.20
C VAL A 73 9.39 12.57 9.10
N LYS A 74 8.43 12.07 9.90
CA LYS A 74 7.99 10.66 9.88
C LYS A 74 7.56 10.29 8.45
N PRO A 75 8.08 9.19 7.86
CA PRO A 75 7.68 8.75 6.52
C PRO A 75 6.16 8.54 6.42
N ARG A 76 5.58 8.83 5.26
CA ARG A 76 4.14 8.65 5.06
C ARG A 76 3.75 7.18 5.14
N PRO A 77 2.59 6.86 5.74
CA PRO A 77 2.06 5.51 5.71
C PRO A 77 1.72 5.08 4.29
N ILE A 78 1.86 3.79 4.04
CA ILE A 78 1.42 3.15 2.79
C ILE A 78 0.13 2.41 3.09
N LYS A 79 -0.93 2.71 2.33
CA LYS A 79 -2.14 1.88 2.30
C LYS A 79 -2.00 0.86 1.18
N ILE A 80 -2.09 -0.42 1.53
CA ILE A 80 -2.14 -1.52 0.56
C ILE A 80 -3.53 -2.13 0.66
N VAL A 81 -4.20 -2.18 -0.49
CA VAL A 81 -5.54 -2.74 -0.64
C VAL A 81 -5.38 -4.10 -1.28
N PHE A 82 -5.92 -5.12 -0.62
CA PHE A 82 -5.93 -6.46 -1.16
C PHE A 82 -7.18 -6.71 -1.99
N ASP A 83 -7.10 -7.71 -2.86
CA ASP A 83 -8.30 -8.20 -3.52
C ASP A 83 -9.12 -9.04 -2.52
N ASN A 84 -10.43 -8.84 -2.49
CA ASN A 84 -11.31 -9.66 -1.65
C ASN A 84 -11.42 -11.02 -2.31
N LYS A 85 -11.02 -12.09 -1.62
CA LYS A 85 -11.47 -13.45 -1.97
C LYS A 85 -12.81 -13.72 -1.29
N GLU A 86 -13.87 -13.09 -1.77
CA GLU A 86 -15.27 -13.46 -1.49
C GLU A 86 -16.02 -13.00 -2.75
N GLU A 87 -16.50 -13.83 -3.68
CA GLU A 87 -17.17 -15.14 -3.76
C GLU A 87 -17.04 -15.59 -5.26
N ALA A 88 -17.29 -16.81 -5.75
CA ALA A 88 -17.77 -18.11 -5.26
C ALA A 88 -17.39 -19.16 -6.33
#